data_AF-A0A2S8CFQ7-F1
#
_entry.id   AF-A0A2S8CFQ7-F1
#
_cell.length_a   1.000
_cell.length_b   1.000
_cell.length_c   1.000
_cell.angle_alpha   90.00
_cell.angle_beta   90.00
_cell.angle_gamma   90.00
#
_symmetry.space_group_name_H-M   'P 1'
#
loop_
_entity.id
_entity.type
_entity.pdbx_description
1 polymer ?
#
loop_
_entity_poly.entity_id
_entity_poly.type
_entity_poly.pdbx_seq_one_letter_code
_entity_poly.pdbx_strand_id
1 'polypeptide(L)'
;MNARVISTNIAVPRHNAAGTYSRTGIDKQPAESISVFAPGPNYGDGSGVTGDFIGDDQHHGGEHKAVYAFSREELDFWQDELGRKLYDGSFGENLTTQGIDLGGLVINQRVRIGTAVLEVSVPRTPCATFAAWLEEKGWVKKFTARGDCGAYFRVISPGTITPDDEIILEEAPSHGVTMAEAFAVKMGAKENLEKVVNAHCLPGHHHEQLARRLERVN
;
A
#
# COMPACT_ATOMS: atom_id res chain seq x y z
N MET A 1 -11.22 -2.92 20.54
CA MET A 1 -11.88 -2.14 19.47
C MET A 1 -11.74 -2.95 18.20
N ASN A 2 -12.77 -2.98 17.36
CA ASN A 2 -12.70 -3.67 16.06
C ASN A 2 -11.82 -2.87 15.09
N ALA A 3 -11.22 -3.56 14.13
CA ALA A 3 -10.45 -2.94 13.06
C ALA A 3 -11.37 -2.02 12.25
N ARG A 4 -10.94 -0.78 11.97
CA ARG A 4 -11.75 0.19 11.20
C ARG A 4 -10.91 1.16 10.40
N VAL A 5 -11.53 1.80 9.43
CA VAL A 5 -10.98 2.99 8.76
C VAL A 5 -11.22 4.19 9.66
N ILE A 6 -10.19 4.98 9.97
CA ILE A 6 -10.33 6.21 10.75
C ILE A 6 -10.25 7.47 9.90
N SER A 7 -9.67 7.37 8.70
CA SER A 7 -9.68 8.45 7.70
C SER A 7 -9.66 7.87 6.30
N THR A 8 -10.42 8.49 5.40
CA THR A 8 -10.31 8.29 3.97
C THR A 8 -9.63 9.51 3.38
N ASN A 9 -8.64 9.34 2.50
CA ASN A 9 -7.81 10.44 2.02
C ASN A 9 -7.70 10.46 0.49
N ILE A 10 -7.72 11.66 -0.09
CA ILE A 10 -7.60 11.91 -1.53
C ILE A 10 -6.42 12.84 -1.78
N ALA A 11 -5.69 12.61 -2.86
CA ALA A 11 -4.56 13.44 -3.24
C ALA A 11 -4.94 14.93 -3.44
N VAL A 12 -4.15 15.81 -2.83
CA VAL A 12 -4.07 17.24 -3.14
C VAL A 12 -2.77 17.45 -3.92
N PRO A 13 -2.80 17.49 -5.27
CA PRO A 13 -1.57 17.27 -6.00
C PRO A 13 -0.62 18.47 -5.93
N ARG A 14 0.64 18.19 -5.58
CA ARG A 14 1.72 19.15 -5.36
C ARG A 14 2.82 19.04 -6.41
N HIS A 15 3.75 19.99 -6.42
CA HIS A 15 5.02 19.84 -7.14
C HIS A 15 5.80 18.66 -6.56
N ASN A 16 6.40 17.84 -7.41
CA ASN A 16 7.20 16.69 -6.98
C ASN A 16 8.67 17.10 -6.82
N ALA A 17 9.12 17.26 -5.57
CA ALA A 17 10.50 17.63 -5.26
C ALA A 17 11.56 16.62 -5.74
N ALA A 18 11.18 15.36 -6.01
CA ALA A 18 12.09 14.38 -6.60
C ALA A 18 12.40 14.63 -8.08
N GLY A 19 11.61 15.46 -8.78
CA GLY A 19 11.83 15.83 -10.17
C GLY A 19 11.58 14.71 -11.19
N THR A 20 11.12 13.53 -10.76
CA THR A 20 10.81 12.39 -11.65
C THR A 20 9.60 12.67 -12.55
N TYR A 21 8.67 13.49 -12.07
CA TYR A 21 7.47 13.99 -12.77
C TYR A 21 7.19 15.42 -12.27
N SER A 22 6.35 16.20 -12.96
CA SER A 22 6.08 17.58 -12.55
C SER A 22 5.24 17.68 -11.26
N ARG A 23 4.32 16.73 -11.05
CA ARG A 23 3.41 16.70 -9.90
C ARG A 23 3.36 15.33 -9.23
N THR A 24 2.95 15.32 -7.97
CA THR A 24 2.73 14.11 -7.16
C THR A 24 1.41 14.19 -6.41
N GLY A 25 0.77 13.04 -6.17
CA GLY A 25 -0.40 12.87 -5.31
C GLY A 25 -0.08 12.24 -3.95
N ILE A 26 1.16 12.37 -3.50
CA ILE A 26 1.60 11.80 -2.21
C ILE A 26 1.05 12.56 -1.00
N ASP A 27 0.78 13.85 -1.15
CA ASP A 27 0.03 14.65 -0.18
C ASP A 27 -1.45 14.27 -0.30
N LYS A 28 -1.92 13.32 0.52
CA LYS A 28 -3.33 12.98 0.62
C LYS A 28 -3.93 13.64 1.85
N GLN A 29 -5.09 14.25 1.69
CA GLN A 29 -5.80 14.94 2.76
C GLN A 29 -7.11 14.23 3.07
N PRO A 30 -7.61 14.31 4.32
CA PRO A 30 -8.88 13.71 4.70
C PRO A 30 -10.03 14.17 3.80
N ALA A 31 -10.87 13.22 3.44
CA ALA A 31 -12.12 13.36 2.70
C ALA A 31 -13.25 12.71 3.51
N GLU A 32 -14.50 13.16 3.29
CA GLU A 32 -15.67 12.60 3.99
C GLU A 32 -15.91 11.13 3.64
N SER A 33 -15.59 10.73 2.41
CA SER A 33 -15.64 9.35 1.92
C SER A 33 -14.78 9.21 0.67
N ILE A 34 -14.51 7.96 0.26
CA ILE A 34 -13.94 7.64 -1.05
C ILE A 34 -14.81 6.64 -1.80
N SER A 35 -14.96 6.86 -3.10
CA SER A 35 -15.54 5.89 -4.02
C SER A 35 -14.42 5.09 -4.69
N VAL A 36 -14.51 3.76 -4.61
CA VAL A 36 -13.50 2.85 -5.14
C VAL A 36 -14.05 2.01 -6.29
N PHE A 37 -13.22 1.80 -7.31
CA PHE A 37 -13.53 1.00 -8.49
C PHE A 37 -12.29 0.26 -8.97
N ALA A 38 -12.47 -0.82 -9.73
CA ALA A 38 -11.36 -1.53 -10.35
C ALA A 38 -10.81 -0.69 -11.51
N PRO A 39 -9.58 -0.13 -11.42
CA PRO A 39 -8.94 0.45 -12.59
C PRO A 39 -8.54 -0.67 -13.56
N GLY A 40 -8.11 -0.31 -14.76
CA GLY A 40 -7.61 -1.28 -15.73
C GLY A 40 -6.39 -2.08 -15.22
N PRO A 41 -6.04 -3.19 -15.90
CA PRO A 41 -5.03 -4.14 -15.41
C PRO A 41 -3.59 -3.58 -15.43
N ASN A 42 -3.35 -2.47 -16.13
CA ASN A 42 -2.01 -1.97 -16.37
C ASN A 42 -1.70 -0.73 -15.53
N TYR A 43 -0.41 -0.51 -15.27
CA TYR A 43 0.06 0.83 -14.91
C TYR A 43 -0.29 1.79 -16.06
N GLY A 44 -0.72 3.00 -15.72
CA GLY A 44 -1.28 3.99 -16.64
C GLY A 44 -2.80 4.09 -16.56
N ASP A 45 -3.48 3.05 -16.04
CA ASP A 45 -4.94 3.02 -15.95
C ASP A 45 -5.51 3.85 -14.79
N GLY A 46 -4.64 4.57 -14.06
CA GLY A 46 -5.01 5.54 -13.04
C GLY A 46 -5.28 4.95 -11.66
N SER A 47 -5.85 5.78 -10.78
CA SER A 47 -6.20 5.40 -9.41
C SER A 47 -7.47 4.56 -9.37
N GLY A 48 -7.56 3.65 -8.39
CA GLY A 48 -8.82 2.97 -8.07
C GLY A 48 -9.76 3.82 -7.21
N VAL A 49 -9.37 5.05 -6.87
CA VAL A 49 -10.17 5.99 -6.07
C VAL A 49 -10.61 7.17 -6.95
N THR A 50 -11.91 7.47 -6.97
CA THR A 50 -12.45 8.58 -7.76
C THR A 50 -11.86 9.92 -7.29
N GLY A 51 -11.32 10.69 -8.24
CA GLY A 51 -10.72 12.00 -7.97
C GLY A 51 -9.30 11.95 -7.40
N ASP A 52 -8.74 10.76 -7.16
CA ASP A 52 -7.40 10.60 -6.63
C ASP A 52 -6.34 10.69 -7.74
N PHE A 53 -5.43 11.66 -7.59
CA PHE A 53 -4.38 11.92 -8.57
C PHE A 53 -3.16 11.02 -8.35
N ILE A 54 -2.64 10.47 -9.44
CA ILE A 54 -1.37 9.74 -9.48
C ILE A 54 -0.40 10.47 -10.41
N GLY A 55 0.77 10.84 -9.89
CA GLY A 55 1.79 11.57 -10.65
C GLY A 55 2.71 10.67 -11.49
N ASP A 56 2.96 9.45 -11.02
CA ASP A 56 3.75 8.41 -11.69
C ASP A 56 2.82 7.28 -12.11
N ASP A 57 2.05 7.49 -13.18
CA ASP A 57 1.13 6.48 -13.70
C ASP A 57 1.86 5.28 -14.30
N GLN A 58 3.15 5.39 -14.64
CA GLN A 58 3.96 4.31 -15.19
C GLN A 58 4.31 3.22 -14.15
N HIS A 59 4.36 3.57 -12.86
CA HIS A 59 4.69 2.63 -11.79
C HIS A 59 3.65 2.59 -10.66
N HIS A 60 2.67 3.49 -10.66
CA HIS A 60 1.57 3.55 -9.70
C HIS A 60 0.20 3.50 -10.39
N GLY A 61 -0.82 3.14 -9.62
CA GLY A 61 -2.15 2.87 -10.15
C GLY A 61 -2.27 1.48 -10.76
N GLY A 62 -3.32 1.28 -11.54
CA GLY A 62 -3.68 -0.03 -12.09
C GLY A 62 -4.21 -0.99 -11.03
N GLU A 63 -4.69 -2.14 -11.48
CA GLU A 63 -5.45 -3.11 -10.67
C GLU A 63 -4.78 -3.41 -9.31
N HIS A 64 -3.48 -3.70 -9.31
CA HIS A 64 -2.76 -4.16 -8.12
C HIS A 64 -2.41 -3.06 -7.11
N LYS A 65 -2.58 -1.79 -7.48
CA LYS A 65 -2.28 -0.63 -6.62
C LYS A 65 -3.46 0.35 -6.60
N ALA A 66 -4.67 -0.18 -6.56
CA ALA A 66 -5.91 0.59 -6.66
C ALA A 66 -6.16 1.45 -5.41
N VAL A 67 -5.97 0.88 -4.21
CA VAL A 67 -6.19 1.56 -2.93
C VAL A 67 -5.01 1.27 -2.00
N TYR A 68 -4.39 2.30 -1.43
CA TYR A 68 -3.30 2.12 -0.45
C TYR A 68 -3.79 2.36 0.97
N ALA A 69 -3.46 1.45 1.90
CA ALA A 69 -3.71 1.64 3.33
C ALA A 69 -2.44 1.67 4.16
N PHE A 70 -2.47 2.46 5.23
CA PHE A 70 -1.42 2.53 6.24
C PHE A 70 -2.06 2.73 7.62
N SER A 71 -1.50 2.13 8.67
CA SER A 71 -2.12 2.16 10.00
C SER A 71 -1.75 3.45 10.74
N ARG A 72 -2.68 3.93 11.57
CA ARG A 72 -2.46 5.08 12.45
C ARG A 72 -1.36 4.79 13.47
N GLU A 73 -1.30 3.55 13.95
CA GLU A 73 -0.27 3.05 14.85
C GLU A 73 1.15 3.22 14.26
N GLU A 74 1.34 2.92 12.98
CA GLU A 74 2.63 3.12 12.32
C GLU A 74 2.91 4.60 12.02
N LEU A 75 1.90 5.39 11.65
CA LEU A 75 2.09 6.84 11.50
C LEU A 75 2.50 7.50 12.82
N ASP A 76 1.94 7.06 13.95
CA ASP A 76 2.29 7.56 15.28
C ASP A 76 3.73 7.19 15.63
N PHE A 77 4.14 5.94 15.37
CA PHE A 77 5.54 5.52 15.49
C PHE A 77 6.47 6.42 14.67
N TRP A 78 6.14 6.67 13.40
CA TRP A 78 6.97 7.52 12.55
C TRP A 78 6.94 8.99 12.93
N GLN A 79 5.83 9.48 13.49
CA GLN A 79 5.72 10.85 14.01
C GLN A 79 6.72 11.06 15.14
N ASP A 80 6.84 10.10 16.05
CA ASP A 80 7.78 10.16 17.17
C ASP A 80 9.23 10.06 16.65
N GLU A 81 9.52 9.10 15.77
CA GLU A 81 10.86 8.92 15.17
C GLU A 81 11.33 10.13 14.36
N LEU A 82 10.41 10.84 13.69
CA LEU A 82 10.72 12.02 12.88
C LEU A 82 10.61 13.33 13.66
N GLY A 83 10.10 13.31 14.89
CA GLY A 83 9.89 14.49 15.72
C GLY A 83 8.95 15.54 15.11
N ARG A 84 7.98 15.11 14.29
CA ARG A 84 7.03 16.02 13.63
C ARG A 84 5.68 15.36 13.41
N LYS A 85 4.63 16.17 13.41
CA LYS A 85 3.26 15.68 13.21
C LYS A 85 3.09 14.99 11.85
N LEU A 86 2.55 13.78 11.85
CA LEU A 86 2.09 13.08 10.66
C LEU A 86 0.57 12.92 10.73
N TYR A 87 -0.14 13.63 9.86
CA TYR A 87 -1.60 13.53 9.74
C TYR A 87 -2.01 12.34 8.86
N ASP A 88 -3.27 11.96 8.91
CA ASP A 88 -3.83 10.89 8.09
C ASP A 88 -3.74 11.25 6.61
N GLY A 89 -3.14 10.38 5.80
CA GLY A 89 -2.79 10.61 4.40
C GLY A 89 -1.34 11.05 4.17
N SER A 90 -0.57 11.32 5.23
CA SER A 90 0.82 11.80 5.11
C SER A 90 1.75 10.83 4.39
N PHE A 91 1.45 9.53 4.37
CA PHE A 91 2.28 8.53 3.70
C PHE A 91 1.79 8.22 2.29
N GLY A 92 0.78 8.96 1.83
CA GLY A 92 0.13 8.81 0.53
C GLY A 92 -0.94 7.73 0.52
N GLU A 93 -1.42 7.28 1.67
CA GLU A 93 -2.47 6.28 1.84
C GLU A 93 -3.87 6.85 1.62
N ASN A 94 -4.70 6.11 0.89
CA ASN A 94 -6.12 6.42 0.73
C ASN A 94 -6.93 6.04 1.98
N LEU A 95 -6.48 5.04 2.72
CA LEU A 95 -7.13 4.55 3.93
C LEU A 95 -6.14 4.62 5.10
N THR A 96 -6.43 5.45 6.08
CA THR A 96 -5.76 5.37 7.38
C THR A 96 -6.59 4.47 8.28
N THR A 97 -6.00 3.38 8.77
CA THR A 97 -6.70 2.34 9.53
C THR A 97 -6.30 2.35 11.00
N GLN A 98 -7.10 1.71 11.86
CA GLN A 98 -6.76 1.47 13.26
C GLN A 98 -7.22 0.08 13.69
N GLY A 99 -6.45 -0.57 14.58
CA GLY A 99 -6.79 -1.87 15.16
C GLY A 99 -6.55 -3.06 14.23
N ILE A 100 -5.69 -2.89 13.22
CA ILE A 100 -5.36 -3.93 12.24
C ILE A 100 -3.86 -3.94 11.96
N ASP A 101 -3.27 -5.14 11.99
CA ASP A 101 -1.92 -5.39 11.50
C ASP A 101 -1.95 -5.57 9.98
N LEU A 102 -1.60 -4.52 9.24
CA LEU A 102 -1.56 -4.55 7.78
C LEU A 102 -0.41 -5.42 7.26
N GLY A 103 0.71 -5.50 8.00
CA GLY A 103 1.85 -6.35 7.68
C GLY A 103 1.52 -7.85 7.78
N GLY A 104 0.63 -8.20 8.72
CA GLY A 104 0.14 -9.56 8.95
C GLY A 104 -0.90 -10.05 7.95
N LEU A 105 -1.45 -9.18 7.09
CA LEU A 105 -2.45 -9.58 6.09
C LEU A 105 -1.88 -10.56 5.07
N VAL A 106 -2.64 -11.60 4.75
CA VAL A 106 -2.25 -12.60 3.76
C VAL A 106 -2.56 -12.07 2.37
N ILE A 107 -1.60 -12.15 1.45
CA ILE A 107 -1.81 -11.75 0.05
C ILE A 107 -2.97 -12.57 -0.54
N ASN A 108 -3.81 -11.95 -1.36
CA ASN A 108 -5.05 -12.52 -1.90
C ASN A 108 -6.19 -12.73 -0.88
N GLN A 109 -6.04 -12.30 0.37
CA GLN A 109 -7.14 -12.27 1.32
C GLN A 109 -8.14 -11.17 0.97
N ARG A 110 -9.42 -11.51 0.98
CA ARG A 110 -10.50 -10.54 0.76
C ARG A 110 -10.83 -9.79 2.03
N VAL A 111 -11.18 -8.53 1.86
CA VAL A 111 -11.50 -7.60 2.94
C VAL A 111 -12.75 -6.81 2.54
N ARG A 112 -13.74 -6.75 3.42
CA ARG A 112 -14.92 -5.90 3.23
C ARG A 112 -14.75 -4.64 4.08
N ILE A 113 -15.01 -3.50 3.45
CA ILE A 113 -14.98 -2.18 4.09
C ILE A 113 -16.08 -1.34 3.45
N GLY A 114 -16.99 -0.81 4.26
CA GLY A 114 -18.17 -0.10 3.76
C GLY A 114 -18.98 -0.98 2.80
N THR A 115 -19.23 -0.50 1.57
CA THR A 115 -19.91 -1.27 0.53
C THR A 115 -18.96 -1.96 -0.46
N ALA A 116 -17.65 -1.79 -0.30
CA ALA A 116 -16.64 -2.33 -1.19
C ALA A 116 -16.15 -3.71 -0.75
N VAL A 117 -15.71 -4.51 -1.72
CA VAL A 117 -14.89 -5.71 -1.48
C VAL A 117 -13.53 -5.48 -2.10
N LEU A 118 -12.51 -5.55 -1.27
CA LEU A 118 -11.11 -5.39 -1.64
C LEU A 118 -10.37 -6.72 -1.50
N GLU A 119 -9.20 -6.82 -2.11
CA GLU A 119 -8.30 -7.95 -1.92
C GLU A 119 -6.86 -7.46 -1.75
N VAL A 120 -6.16 -8.01 -0.74
CA VAL A 120 -4.76 -7.73 -0.45
C VAL A 120 -3.92 -8.08 -1.68
N SER A 121 -3.14 -7.12 -2.19
CA SER A 121 -2.44 -7.27 -3.48
C SER A 121 -0.92 -7.31 -3.35
N VAL A 122 -0.27 -6.16 -3.17
CA VAL A 122 1.20 -6.06 -3.20
C VAL A 122 1.74 -5.12 -2.13
N PRO A 123 2.98 -5.31 -1.69
CA PRO A 123 3.63 -4.40 -0.76
C PRO A 123 3.98 -3.06 -1.42
N ARG A 124 3.90 -2.00 -0.61
CA ARG A 124 4.32 -0.65 -1.00
C ARG A 124 5.84 -0.58 -1.09
N THR A 125 6.37 -0.38 -2.29
CA THR A 125 7.79 -0.05 -2.47
C THR A 125 8.02 1.42 -2.12
N PRO A 126 8.96 1.76 -1.21
CA PRO A 126 9.38 3.14 -1.01
C PRO A 126 10.04 3.69 -2.28
N CYS A 127 9.60 4.86 -2.76
CA CYS A 127 10.06 5.48 -4.00
C CYS A 127 10.76 6.84 -3.77
N ALA A 128 11.37 7.39 -4.81
CA ALA A 128 12.07 8.68 -4.75
C ALA A 128 11.15 9.83 -4.31
N THR A 129 9.91 9.85 -4.80
CA THR A 129 8.90 10.83 -4.37
C THR A 129 8.58 10.73 -2.89
N PHE A 130 8.52 9.51 -2.33
CA PHE A 130 8.28 9.34 -0.90
C PHE A 130 9.46 9.81 -0.05
N ALA A 131 10.68 9.50 -0.48
CA ALA A 131 11.88 9.98 0.19
C ALA A 131 12.00 11.51 0.15
N ALA A 132 11.71 12.12 -1.02
CA ALA A 132 11.71 13.57 -1.17
C ALA A 132 10.59 14.24 -0.36
N TRP A 133 9.41 13.62 -0.30
CA TRP A 133 8.28 14.12 0.49
C TRP A 133 8.55 14.13 1.99
N LEU A 134 9.21 13.08 2.51
CA LEU A 134 9.55 13.06 3.93
C LEU A 134 10.79 13.90 4.26
N GLU A 135 11.63 14.26 3.28
CA GLU A 135 12.84 15.04 3.50
C GLU A 135 13.79 14.42 4.56
N GLU A 136 13.72 13.10 4.74
CA GLU A 136 14.47 12.38 5.77
C GLU A 136 15.65 11.62 5.15
N LYS A 137 16.85 11.89 5.66
CA LYS A 137 18.07 11.26 5.13
C LYS A 137 18.06 9.76 5.41
N GLY A 138 18.22 8.98 4.35
CA GLY A 138 18.22 7.51 4.45
C GLY A 138 16.83 6.92 4.69
N TRP A 139 15.77 7.67 4.39
CA TRP A 139 14.37 7.25 4.56
C TRP A 139 14.09 5.84 4.06
N VAL A 140 14.48 5.52 2.81
CA VAL A 140 14.26 4.19 2.22
C VAL A 140 14.83 3.08 3.08
N LYS A 141 16.04 3.25 3.63
CA LYS A 141 16.69 2.26 4.49
C LYS A 141 15.96 2.12 5.83
N LYS A 142 15.58 3.25 6.46
CA LYS A 142 14.85 3.25 7.74
C LYS A 142 13.49 2.58 7.60
N PHE A 143 12.72 2.97 6.59
CA PHE A 143 11.40 2.42 6.30
C PHE A 143 11.47 0.92 5.98
N THR A 144 12.47 0.50 5.19
CA THR A 144 12.71 -0.92 4.90
C THR A 144 13.05 -1.72 6.16
N ALA A 145 13.87 -1.16 7.05
CA ALA A 145 14.24 -1.82 8.30
C ALA A 145 13.07 -1.94 9.29
N ARG A 146 12.11 -1.00 9.27
CA ARG A 146 10.87 -1.09 10.05
C ARG A 146 9.99 -2.26 9.60
N GLY A 147 9.98 -2.57 8.30
CA GLY A 147 9.31 -3.75 7.76
C GLY A 147 7.81 -3.61 7.54
N ASP A 148 7.14 -2.64 8.19
CA ASP A 148 5.73 -2.35 7.94
C ASP A 148 5.58 -1.30 6.84
N CYS A 149 5.15 -1.75 5.66
CA CYS A 149 4.93 -0.90 4.51
C CYS A 149 3.46 -0.50 4.30
N GLY A 150 2.56 -0.94 5.17
CA GLY A 150 1.12 -0.99 4.89
C GLY A 150 0.79 -1.96 3.75
N ALA A 151 -0.37 -1.79 3.13
CA ALA A 151 -0.89 -2.73 2.13
C ALA A 151 -1.54 -1.99 0.94
N TYR A 152 -1.22 -2.41 -0.28
CA TYR A 152 -2.08 -2.11 -1.43
C TYR A 152 -3.17 -3.16 -1.56
N PHE A 153 -4.35 -2.70 -1.93
CA PHE A 153 -5.50 -3.51 -2.29
C PHE A 153 -5.86 -3.31 -3.76
N ARG A 154 -6.35 -4.38 -4.37
CA ARG A 154 -7.14 -4.31 -5.60
C ARG A 154 -8.63 -4.29 -5.27
N VAL A 155 -9.44 -3.73 -6.15
CA VAL A 155 -10.90 -3.67 -5.98
C VAL A 155 -11.55 -4.89 -6.64
N ILE A 156 -12.25 -5.71 -5.85
CA ILE A 156 -13.02 -6.88 -6.33
C ILE A 156 -14.45 -6.48 -6.64
N SER A 157 -15.08 -5.70 -5.76
CA SER A 157 -16.37 -5.08 -5.98
C SER A 157 -16.26 -3.58 -5.69
N PRO A 158 -16.70 -2.70 -6.62
CA PRO A 158 -16.72 -1.27 -6.38
C PRO A 158 -17.64 -0.94 -5.21
N GLY A 159 -17.41 0.21 -4.58
CA GLY A 159 -18.19 0.66 -3.45
C GLY A 159 -17.72 2.00 -2.92
N THR A 160 -18.25 2.37 -1.77
CA THR A 160 -17.92 3.58 -1.03
C THR A 160 -17.41 3.17 0.35
N ILE A 161 -16.34 3.84 0.78
CA ILE A 161 -15.74 3.68 2.10
C ILE A 161 -15.78 5.04 2.80
N THR A 162 -16.16 5.04 4.07
CA THR A 162 -16.29 6.22 4.94
C THR A 162 -15.47 5.98 6.22
N PRO A 163 -15.00 7.03 6.91
CA PRO A 163 -14.49 6.87 8.27
C PRO A 163 -15.49 6.10 9.17
N ASP A 164 -14.93 5.34 10.10
CA ASP A 164 -15.60 4.39 11.01
C ASP A 164 -16.17 3.11 10.38
N ASP A 165 -16.05 2.93 9.06
CA ASP A 165 -16.34 1.62 8.45
C ASP A 165 -15.43 0.52 9.04
N GLU A 166 -16.06 -0.57 9.48
CA GLU A 166 -15.38 -1.75 9.99
C GLU A 166 -14.59 -2.45 8.88
N ILE A 167 -13.41 -2.97 9.23
CA ILE A 167 -12.59 -3.79 8.35
C ILE A 167 -12.83 -5.25 8.69
N ILE A 168 -13.54 -5.94 7.80
CA ILE A 168 -13.91 -7.34 7.99
C ILE A 168 -13.04 -8.21 7.08
N LEU A 169 -12.17 -9.01 7.69
CA LEU A 169 -11.33 -9.97 6.99
C LEU A 169 -12.13 -11.24 6.66
N GLU A 170 -12.08 -11.68 5.40
CA GLU A 170 -12.56 -13.01 5.01
C GLU A 170 -11.52 -14.09 5.32
N GLU A 171 -11.87 -15.35 5.05
CA GLU A 171 -10.95 -16.48 5.21
C GLU A 171 -9.65 -16.24 4.42
N ALA A 172 -8.52 -16.42 5.10
CA ALA A 172 -7.22 -16.23 4.49
C ALA A 172 -6.89 -17.39 3.54
N PRO A 173 -6.24 -17.12 2.39
CA PRO A 173 -5.70 -18.16 1.53
C PRO A 173 -4.70 -19.07 2.26
N SER A 174 -4.69 -20.35 1.91
CA SER A 174 -3.88 -21.38 2.60
C SER A 174 -2.37 -21.24 2.44
N HIS A 175 -1.89 -20.44 1.49
CA HIS A 175 -0.45 -20.25 1.27
C HIS A 175 0.22 -19.42 2.39
N GLY A 176 -0.54 -18.66 3.17
CA GLY A 176 -0.07 -17.97 4.38
C GLY A 176 1.10 -17.01 4.16
N VAL A 177 1.22 -16.43 2.95
CA VAL A 177 2.25 -15.43 2.63
C VAL A 177 1.73 -14.06 3.04
N THR A 178 2.38 -13.44 4.02
CA THR A 178 1.94 -12.15 4.55
C THR A 178 2.52 -10.97 3.76
N MET A 179 1.93 -9.79 3.94
CA MET A 179 2.41 -8.54 3.37
C MET A 179 3.84 -8.23 3.82
N ALA A 180 4.15 -8.43 5.10
CA ALA A 180 5.49 -8.23 5.67
C ALA A 180 6.53 -9.20 5.07
N GLU A 181 6.17 -10.48 4.90
CA GLU A 181 7.06 -11.46 4.24
C GLU A 181 7.34 -11.07 2.79
N ALA A 182 6.30 -10.72 2.03
CA ALA A 182 6.44 -10.29 0.65
C ALA A 182 7.24 -8.99 0.53
N PHE A 183 7.04 -8.03 1.43
CA PHE A 183 7.82 -6.80 1.49
C PHE A 183 9.30 -7.08 1.77
N ALA A 184 9.61 -7.85 2.83
CA ALA A 184 10.98 -8.19 3.19
C ALA A 184 11.71 -8.88 2.03
N VAL A 185 11.07 -9.87 1.41
CA VAL A 185 11.60 -10.56 0.23
C VAL A 185 11.82 -9.55 -0.90
N LYS A 186 10.83 -8.72 -1.24
CA LYS A 186 10.98 -7.70 -2.28
C LYS A 186 12.14 -6.72 -2.02
N MET A 187 12.39 -6.39 -0.76
CA MET A 187 13.49 -5.51 -0.34
C MET A 187 14.85 -6.20 -0.21
N GLY A 188 14.94 -7.49 -0.50
CA GLY A 188 16.20 -8.23 -0.63
C GLY A 188 16.45 -9.31 0.42
N ALA A 189 15.52 -9.53 1.36
CA ALA A 189 15.63 -10.63 2.30
C ALA A 189 15.63 -11.98 1.55
N LYS A 190 16.52 -12.89 1.99
CA LYS A 190 16.59 -14.26 1.48
C LYS A 190 15.62 -15.18 2.20
N GLU A 191 15.36 -14.90 3.48
CA GLU A 191 14.35 -15.58 4.27
C GLU A 191 12.99 -15.50 3.56
N ASN A 192 12.26 -16.61 3.53
CA ASN A 192 10.96 -16.76 2.86
C ASN A 192 10.96 -16.54 1.33
N LEU A 193 12.09 -16.31 0.65
CA LEU A 193 12.10 -16.12 -0.81
C LEU A 193 11.48 -17.32 -1.55
N GLU A 194 11.90 -18.53 -1.20
CA GLU A 194 11.34 -19.75 -1.80
C GLU A 194 9.85 -19.91 -1.50
N LYS A 195 9.42 -19.67 -0.25
CA LYS A 195 8.01 -19.68 0.15
C LYS A 195 7.17 -18.72 -0.71
N VAL A 196 7.62 -17.47 -0.84
CA VAL A 196 6.92 -16.41 -1.58
C VAL A 196 6.83 -16.74 -3.07
N VAL A 197 7.91 -17.26 -3.67
CA VAL A 197 7.92 -17.68 -5.07
C VAL A 197 6.97 -18.86 -5.28
N ASN A 198 7.10 -19.93 -4.49
CA ASN A 198 6.30 -21.16 -4.66
C ASN A 198 4.81 -20.95 -4.37
N ALA A 199 4.42 -19.92 -3.62
CA ALA A 199 3.03 -19.58 -3.37
C ALA A 199 2.30 -19.01 -4.59
N HIS A 200 3.01 -18.51 -5.61
CA HIS A 200 2.42 -17.87 -6.81
C HIS A 200 1.34 -16.81 -6.51
N CYS A 201 1.43 -16.13 -5.36
CA CYS A 201 0.41 -15.16 -4.89
C CYS A 201 0.65 -13.72 -5.40
N LEU A 202 1.85 -13.41 -5.89
CA LEU A 202 2.21 -12.10 -6.42
C LEU A 202 1.91 -11.99 -7.92
N PRO A 203 1.45 -10.83 -8.41
CA PRO A 203 1.08 -10.67 -9.81
C PRO A 203 2.29 -10.52 -10.75
N GLY A 204 2.18 -11.14 -11.94
CA GLY A 204 3.03 -10.97 -13.11
C GLY A 204 4.49 -10.61 -12.81
N HIS A 205 4.86 -9.38 -13.17
CA HIS A 205 6.23 -8.89 -13.03
C HIS A 205 6.81 -8.97 -11.60
N HIS A 206 5.99 -8.79 -10.55
CA HIS A 206 6.47 -8.88 -9.16
C HIS A 206 6.93 -10.31 -8.84
N HIS A 207 6.17 -11.32 -9.28
CA HIS A 207 6.55 -12.72 -9.12
C HIS A 207 7.78 -13.08 -9.96
N GLU A 208 7.80 -12.70 -11.24
CA GLU A 208 8.92 -13.01 -12.14
C GLU A 208 10.26 -12.45 -11.67
N GLN A 209 10.28 -11.24 -11.09
CA GLN A 209 11.51 -10.67 -10.52
C GLN A 209 12.05 -11.54 -9.39
N LEU A 210 11.18 -12.04 -8.50
CA LEU A 210 11.57 -12.87 -7.38
C LEU A 210 11.97 -14.28 -7.82
N ALA A 211 11.28 -14.86 -8.80
CA ALA A 211 11.64 -16.14 -9.39
C ALA A 211 13.05 -16.11 -10.00
N ARG A 212 13.35 -15.11 -10.85
CA ARG A 212 14.70 -14.90 -11.41
C ARG A 212 15.77 -14.68 -10.33
N ARG A 213 15.38 -14.14 -9.17
CA ARG A 213 16.31 -13.96 -8.05
C ARG A 213 16.57 -15.28 -7.34
N LEU A 214 15.55 -16.11 -7.13
CA LEU A 214 15.69 -17.43 -6.51
C LEU A 214 16.63 -18.32 -7.35
N GLU A 215 16.50 -18.30 -8.68
CA GLU A 215 17.39 -19.01 -9.62
C GLU A 215 18.87 -18.63 -9.51
N ARG A 216 19.19 -17.41 -9.03
CA ARG A 216 20.58 -16.93 -8.88
C ARG A 216 21.17 -17.23 -7.49
N VAL A 217 20.32 -17.56 -6.52
CA VAL A 217 20.72 -17.83 -5.14
C VAL A 217 20.88 -19.34 -4.90
N ASN A 218 20.16 -20.14 -5.69
CA ASN A 218 20.36 -21.59 -5.83
C ASN A 218 21.52 -21.89 -6.77
#